data_AF-A0A2V6LGZ3-F1
#
_entry.id   AF-A0A2V6LGZ3-F1
#
_cell.length_a   1.000
_cell.length_b   1.000
_cell.length_c   1.000
_cell.angle_alpha   90.00
_cell.angle_beta   90.00
_cell.angle_gamma   90.00
#
_symmetry.space_group_name_H-M   'P 1'
#
loop_
_entity.id
_entity.type
_entity.pdbx_description
1 polymer ?
#
loop_
_entity_poly.entity_id
_entity_poly.type
_entity_poly.pdbx_seq_one_letter_code
_entity_poly.pdbx_strand_id
1 'polypeptide(L)'
;MNRGSDSRFTLAIGIWQLAVGLCFMAASAAQAQGNSSSLSESKNETVTRSARAEPVTQETEELRRQLSIAQESVKALTSSLAESNAEAEELRRKYSDLQLRMEALGLASANKDRAKLEQRLLSAVSDLQLAQKTRDEYRDQMLRLNEAILRYVKTSQGDEAQARMDVETQLRSTNDLVTKSANPPEAPEPSLMDGSVISVKEEWSFVVGNLGEKQGVKIGMPMRVMRDDRKIATLRVVDVRQKICGAVIQEMDSKKERIKVGDRLQVDAQPDVSLK
;
A
#
# COMPACT_ATOMS: atom_id res chain seq x y z
N MET A 1 -17.81 47.24 3.20
CA MET A 1 -16.92 46.71 2.15
C MET A 1 -17.25 45.23 1.95
N ASN A 2 -18.05 44.86 0.94
CA ASN A 2 -17.63 44.42 -0.42
C ASN A 2 -16.69 43.19 -0.38
N ARG A 3 -16.96 42.01 -0.96
CA ARG A 3 -17.88 41.59 -2.03
C ARG A 3 -18.25 40.10 -1.88
N GLY A 4 -19.47 39.76 -2.26
CA GLY A 4 -19.83 38.44 -2.81
C GLY A 4 -19.85 38.48 -4.35
N SER A 5 -20.34 37.39 -4.95
CA SER A 5 -20.52 37.15 -6.41
C SER A 5 -19.19 36.83 -7.15
N ASP A 6 -19.10 35.98 -8.17
CA ASP A 6 -20.12 35.33 -8.97
C ASP A 6 -19.52 34.14 -9.75
N SER A 7 -20.42 33.28 -10.20
CA SER A 7 -20.22 32.16 -11.11
C SER A 7 -20.16 32.55 -12.60
N ARG A 8 -19.61 31.63 -13.42
CA ARG A 8 -19.84 31.40 -14.88
C ARG A 8 -18.92 32.12 -15.89
N PHE A 9 -18.78 31.47 -17.06
CA PHE A 9 -18.10 31.86 -18.32
C PHE A 9 -16.58 31.58 -18.36
N THR A 10 -15.98 30.88 -19.33
CA THR A 10 -16.39 30.43 -20.68
C THR A 10 -15.42 29.36 -21.18
N LEU A 11 -16.00 28.31 -21.79
CA LEU A 11 -15.39 27.45 -22.81
C LEU A 11 -15.05 28.27 -24.05
N ALA A 12 -13.78 28.32 -24.48
CA ALA A 12 -13.39 28.73 -25.83
C ALA A 12 -11.91 28.44 -26.09
N ILE A 13 -11.58 27.26 -26.63
CA ILE A 13 -10.38 27.12 -27.47
C ILE A 13 -10.84 26.51 -28.79
N GLY A 14 -10.76 27.38 -29.80
CA GLY A 14 -11.24 27.20 -31.16
C GLY A 14 -10.60 26.04 -31.91
N ILE A 15 -11.50 25.33 -32.59
CA ILE A 15 -11.27 24.42 -33.70
C ILE A 15 -10.74 25.27 -34.87
N TRP A 16 -9.54 24.97 -35.37
CA TRP A 16 -9.06 25.47 -36.67
C TRP A 16 -9.40 24.45 -37.75
N GLN A 17 -10.28 24.85 -38.66
CA GLN A 17 -10.73 24.08 -39.82
C GLN A 17 -9.66 24.06 -40.93
N LEU A 18 -9.39 22.88 -41.47
CA LEU A 18 -8.71 22.65 -42.74
C LEU A 18 -9.77 22.39 -43.81
N ALA A 19 -10.03 23.41 -44.63
CA ALA A 19 -10.84 23.32 -45.85
C ALA A 19 -9.90 23.26 -47.06
N VAL A 20 -9.54 22.04 -47.49
CA VAL A 20 -8.98 21.78 -48.83
C VAL A 20 -9.50 20.43 -49.28
N GLY A 21 -10.32 20.42 -50.33
CA GLY A 21 -10.69 19.18 -51.01
C GLY A 21 -12.13 19.13 -51.48
N LEU A 22 -12.51 19.97 -52.44
CA LEU A 22 -13.65 19.68 -53.33
C LEU A 22 -13.63 20.60 -54.55
N CYS A 23 -12.82 20.29 -55.56
CA CYS A 23 -12.96 20.84 -56.90
C CYS A 23 -12.08 20.05 -57.88
N PHE A 24 -12.53 18.86 -58.30
CA PHE A 24 -12.12 18.26 -59.56
C PHE A 24 -13.03 17.06 -59.81
N MET A 25 -14.12 17.26 -60.58
CA MET A 25 -14.75 16.26 -61.45
C MET A 25 -16.04 16.87 -62.03
N ALA A 26 -15.97 17.39 -63.26
CA ALA A 26 -17.03 17.30 -64.28
C ALA A 26 -16.63 18.11 -65.52
N ALA A 27 -16.45 17.41 -66.64
CA ALA A 27 -16.95 17.78 -67.98
C ALA A 27 -16.03 17.22 -69.07
N SER A 28 -16.29 15.97 -69.46
CA SER A 28 -15.96 15.47 -70.80
C SER A 28 -17.18 15.68 -71.70
N ALA A 29 -17.01 16.42 -72.80
CA ALA A 29 -17.85 16.26 -74.00
C ALA A 29 -17.23 17.01 -75.21
N ALA A 30 -16.96 16.22 -76.24
CA ALA A 30 -17.07 16.54 -77.68
C ALA A 30 -16.32 17.76 -78.25
N GLN A 31 -15.34 17.48 -79.11
CA GLN A 31 -15.48 17.82 -80.52
C GLN A 31 -14.55 16.97 -81.39
N ALA A 32 -15.18 16.15 -82.22
CA ALA A 32 -14.58 15.54 -83.39
C ALA A 32 -14.57 16.59 -84.51
N GLN A 33 -13.43 16.80 -85.16
CA GLN A 33 -13.39 17.35 -86.50
C GLN A 33 -12.21 16.73 -87.24
N GLY A 34 -12.54 15.88 -88.21
CA GLY A 34 -11.57 15.35 -89.13
C GLY A 34 -11.04 16.47 -90.02
N ASN A 35 -9.76 16.35 -90.40
CA ASN A 35 -9.36 16.76 -91.72
C ASN A 35 -8.23 15.85 -92.21
N SER A 36 -8.52 15.23 -93.34
CA SER A 36 -7.64 14.42 -94.15
C SER A 36 -6.54 15.27 -94.79
N SER A 37 -5.28 14.90 -94.60
CA SER A 37 -4.21 15.18 -95.57
C SER A 37 -2.97 14.33 -95.32
N SER A 38 -2.37 13.91 -96.44
CA SER A 38 -0.95 13.59 -96.60
C SER A 38 -0.42 12.22 -96.15
N LEU A 39 -0.75 11.20 -96.93
CA LEU A 39 0.15 10.08 -97.22
C LEU A 39 1.40 10.59 -97.97
N SER A 40 2.38 11.20 -97.29
CA SER A 40 3.75 11.46 -97.83
C SER A 40 4.84 11.80 -96.80
N GLU A 41 4.62 11.61 -95.48
CA GLU A 41 5.67 11.84 -94.45
C GLU A 41 5.94 10.64 -93.51
N SER A 42 5.43 9.45 -93.85
CA SER A 42 5.43 8.23 -93.01
C SER A 42 6.81 7.63 -92.70
N LYS A 43 7.92 8.20 -93.14
CA LYS A 43 9.26 7.66 -92.83
C LYS A 43 10.08 8.53 -91.87
N ASN A 44 9.85 9.84 -91.83
CA ASN A 44 10.50 10.72 -90.85
C ASN A 44 9.63 10.99 -89.62
N GLU A 45 8.29 11.04 -89.75
CA GLU A 45 7.39 11.13 -88.59
C GLU A 45 7.33 9.84 -87.78
N THR A 46 7.47 8.66 -88.40
CA THR A 46 7.47 7.39 -87.65
C THR A 46 8.73 7.25 -86.81
N VAL A 47 9.87 7.81 -87.26
CA VAL A 47 11.12 7.81 -86.50
C VAL A 47 11.08 8.86 -85.39
N THR A 48 10.54 10.06 -85.63
CA THR A 48 10.41 11.10 -84.58
C THR A 48 9.27 10.82 -83.60
N ARG A 49 8.18 10.19 -84.04
CA ARG A 49 7.08 9.72 -83.19
C ARG A 49 7.44 8.44 -82.46
N SER A 50 8.26 7.54 -83.01
CA SER A 50 8.86 6.43 -82.26
C SER A 50 9.84 6.95 -81.21
N ALA A 51 10.71 7.90 -81.59
CA ALA A 51 11.68 8.51 -80.67
C ALA A 51 11.04 9.39 -79.58
N ARG A 52 9.81 9.89 -79.78
CA ARG A 52 9.03 10.60 -78.75
C ARG A 52 7.99 9.72 -78.05
N ALA A 53 7.57 8.62 -78.66
CA ALA A 53 6.74 7.61 -78.01
C ALA A 53 7.55 6.81 -76.99
N GLU A 54 8.81 6.47 -77.27
CA GLU A 54 9.68 5.76 -76.34
C GLU A 54 9.86 6.46 -74.98
N PRO A 55 10.22 7.76 -74.89
CA PRO A 55 10.33 8.45 -73.59
C PRO A 55 8.98 8.59 -72.89
N VAL A 56 7.89 8.82 -73.63
CA VAL A 56 6.53 8.89 -73.05
C VAL A 56 6.10 7.52 -72.52
N THR A 57 6.43 6.41 -73.19
CA THR A 57 6.15 5.07 -72.68
C THR A 57 6.95 4.76 -71.43
N GLN A 58 8.22 5.16 -71.36
CA GLN A 58 9.06 5.02 -70.17
C GLN A 58 8.49 5.80 -68.98
N GLU A 59 8.09 7.06 -69.18
CA GLU A 59 7.43 7.86 -68.14
C GLU A 59 6.13 7.21 -67.66
N THR A 60 5.32 6.64 -68.55
CA THR A 60 4.08 5.95 -68.14
C THR A 60 4.35 4.66 -67.37
N GLU A 61 5.42 3.94 -67.68
CA GLU A 61 5.83 2.76 -66.93
C GLU A 61 6.38 3.13 -65.56
N GLU A 62 7.17 4.19 -65.46
CA GLU A 62 7.69 4.73 -64.20
C GLU A 62 6.56 5.24 -63.30
N LEU A 63 5.60 5.98 -63.85
CA LEU A 63 4.41 6.43 -63.11
C LEU A 63 3.57 5.25 -62.63
N ARG A 64 3.43 4.19 -63.42
CA ARG A 64 2.75 2.96 -63.00
C ARG A 64 3.48 2.27 -61.85
N ARG A 65 4.82 2.21 -61.90
CA ARG A 65 5.64 1.68 -60.80
C ARG A 65 5.51 2.54 -59.54
N GLN A 66 5.49 3.85 -59.66
CA GLN A 66 5.28 4.75 -58.52
C GLN A 66 3.89 4.58 -57.92
N LEU A 67 2.85 4.44 -58.76
CA LEU A 67 1.49 4.18 -58.28
C LEU A 67 1.38 2.81 -57.59
N SER A 68 2.05 1.77 -58.07
CA SER A 68 2.04 0.47 -57.39
C SER A 68 2.76 0.54 -56.05
N ILE A 69 3.93 1.19 -55.99
CA ILE A 69 4.67 1.39 -54.73
C ILE A 69 3.86 2.23 -53.74
N ALA A 70 3.21 3.30 -54.20
CA ALA A 70 2.35 4.14 -53.36
C ALA A 70 1.11 3.38 -52.88
N GLN A 71 0.52 2.52 -53.71
CA GLN A 71 -0.60 1.66 -53.29
C GLN A 71 -0.15 0.61 -52.26
N GLU A 72 1.03 0.03 -52.42
CA GLU A 72 1.62 -0.90 -51.45
C GLU A 72 1.94 -0.20 -50.12
N SER A 73 2.49 1.02 -50.16
CA SER A 73 2.76 1.79 -48.94
C SER A 73 1.48 2.19 -48.21
N VAL A 74 0.43 2.60 -48.92
CA VAL A 74 -0.89 2.88 -48.31
C VAL A 74 -1.46 1.61 -47.69
N LYS A 75 -1.37 0.45 -48.36
CA LYS A 75 -1.82 -0.83 -47.79
C LYS A 75 -1.05 -1.20 -46.53
N ALA A 76 0.28 -1.08 -46.56
CA ALA A 76 1.15 -1.39 -45.42
C ALA A 76 0.91 -0.45 -44.22
N LEU A 77 0.74 0.85 -44.48
CA LEU A 77 0.40 1.83 -43.45
C LEU A 77 -1.00 1.58 -42.87
N THR A 78 -1.97 1.20 -43.72
CA THR A 78 -3.32 0.88 -43.27
C THR A 78 -3.34 -0.38 -42.42
N SER A 79 -2.60 -1.43 -42.80
CA SER A 79 -2.49 -2.65 -41.99
C SER A 79 -1.79 -2.40 -40.67
N SER A 80 -0.71 -1.61 -40.67
CA SER A 80 0.01 -1.24 -39.45
C SER A 80 -0.85 -0.37 -38.52
N LEU A 81 -1.65 0.54 -39.05
CA LEU A 81 -2.59 1.35 -38.26
C LEU A 81 -3.72 0.49 -37.68
N ALA A 82 -4.23 -0.48 -38.43
CA ALA A 82 -5.24 -1.42 -37.93
C ALA A 82 -4.69 -2.30 -36.80
N GLU A 83 -3.46 -2.80 -36.93
CA GLU A 83 -2.77 -3.58 -35.90
C GLU A 83 -2.51 -2.75 -34.64
N SER A 84 -1.98 -1.53 -34.78
CA SER A 84 -1.75 -0.63 -33.65
C SER A 84 -3.05 -0.22 -32.94
N ASN A 85 -4.14 -0.02 -33.69
CA ASN A 85 -5.45 0.25 -33.10
C ASN A 85 -5.98 -0.97 -32.33
N ALA A 86 -5.81 -2.18 -32.85
CA ALA A 86 -6.21 -3.40 -32.15
C ALA A 86 -5.44 -3.58 -30.84
N GLU A 87 -4.12 -3.36 -30.85
CA GLU A 87 -3.30 -3.38 -29.63
C GLU A 87 -3.74 -2.32 -28.62
N ALA A 88 -4.04 -1.10 -29.08
CA ALA A 88 -4.53 -0.02 -28.22
C ALA A 88 -5.88 -0.36 -27.57
N GLU A 89 -6.79 -1.03 -28.29
CA GLU A 89 -8.04 -1.51 -27.72
C GLU A 89 -7.81 -2.61 -26.68
N GLU A 90 -6.92 -3.57 -26.95
CA GLU A 90 -6.57 -4.60 -25.97
C GLU A 90 -5.98 -4.01 -24.70
N LEU A 91 -5.08 -3.04 -24.83
CA LEU A 91 -4.50 -2.34 -23.68
C LEU A 91 -5.60 -1.62 -22.90
N ARG A 92 -6.51 -0.90 -23.57
CA ARG A 92 -7.67 -0.27 -22.90
C ARG A 92 -8.51 -1.28 -22.13
N ARG A 93 -8.78 -2.46 -22.70
CA ARG A 93 -9.50 -3.53 -22.00
C ARG A 93 -8.73 -4.01 -20.76
N LYS A 94 -7.44 -4.27 -20.88
CA LYS A 94 -6.58 -4.66 -19.75
C LYS A 94 -6.53 -3.59 -18.64
N TYR A 95 -6.45 -2.30 -19.02
CA TYR A 95 -6.52 -1.20 -18.06
C TYR A 95 -7.86 -1.14 -17.34
N SER A 96 -8.97 -1.32 -18.07
CA SER A 96 -10.30 -1.33 -17.45
C SER A 96 -10.47 -2.50 -16.49
N ASP A 97 -9.98 -3.70 -16.84
CA ASP A 97 -10.01 -4.87 -15.95
C ASP A 97 -9.15 -4.63 -14.70
N LEU A 98 -7.94 -4.09 -14.87
CA LEU A 98 -7.07 -3.74 -13.74
C LEU A 98 -7.73 -2.69 -12.83
N GLN A 99 -8.39 -1.69 -13.40
CA GLN A 99 -9.11 -0.67 -12.65
C GLN A 99 -10.26 -1.28 -11.85
N LEU A 100 -11.07 -2.14 -12.45
CA LEU A 100 -12.14 -2.86 -11.77
C LEU A 100 -11.61 -3.77 -10.66
N ARG A 101 -10.47 -4.45 -10.88
CA ARG A 101 -9.81 -5.22 -9.82
C ARG A 101 -9.33 -4.33 -8.68
N MET A 102 -8.74 -3.17 -8.96
CA MET A 102 -8.29 -2.21 -7.95
C MET A 102 -9.46 -1.63 -7.14
N GLU A 103 -10.60 -1.40 -7.80
CA GLU A 103 -11.83 -0.96 -7.17
C GLU A 103 -12.46 -2.07 -6.31
N ALA A 104 -12.51 -3.30 -6.82
CA ALA A 104 -12.98 -4.47 -6.09
C ALA A 104 -12.09 -4.80 -4.87
N LEU A 105 -10.78 -4.54 -4.96
CA LEU A 105 -9.85 -4.62 -3.83
C LEU A 105 -10.07 -3.50 -2.80
N GLY A 106 -10.97 -2.53 -3.07
CA GLY A 106 -11.40 -1.53 -2.10
C GLY A 106 -10.31 -0.55 -1.67
N LEU A 107 -9.17 -0.51 -2.38
CA LEU A 107 -8.02 0.33 -2.02
C LEU A 107 -8.36 1.83 -2.03
N ALA A 108 -9.27 2.25 -2.90
CA ALA A 108 -9.79 3.62 -2.92
C ALA A 108 -10.60 3.96 -1.65
N SER A 109 -11.33 2.99 -1.08
CA SER A 109 -12.03 3.15 0.20
C SER A 109 -11.05 3.10 1.37
N ALA A 110 -10.09 2.18 1.34
CA ALA A 110 -9.04 2.08 2.34
C ALA A 110 -8.21 3.37 2.45
N ASN A 111 -7.95 4.08 1.35
CA ASN A 111 -7.25 5.37 1.37
C ASN A 111 -8.08 6.49 2.04
N LYS A 112 -9.39 6.55 1.78
CA LYS A 112 -10.29 7.52 2.45
C LYS A 112 -10.44 7.22 3.94
N ASP A 113 -10.46 5.94 4.29
CA ASP A 113 -10.52 5.50 5.68
C ASP A 113 -9.19 5.69 6.38
N ARG A 114 -8.05 5.56 5.68
CA ARG A 114 -6.71 5.88 6.21
C ARG A 114 -6.58 7.33 6.61
N ALA A 115 -7.03 8.29 5.79
CA ALA A 115 -7.01 9.70 6.15
C ALA A 115 -7.89 10.01 7.39
N LYS A 116 -9.07 9.38 7.48
CA LYS A 116 -9.95 9.51 8.66
C LYS A 116 -9.36 8.85 9.91
N LEU A 117 -8.69 7.71 9.76
CA LEU A 117 -8.01 7.00 10.83
C LEU A 117 -6.81 7.81 11.34
N GLU A 118 -6.01 8.37 10.45
CA GLU A 118 -4.90 9.27 10.80
C GLU A 118 -5.41 10.51 11.54
N GLN A 119 -6.53 11.11 11.10
CA GLN A 119 -7.14 12.24 11.81
C GLN A 119 -7.67 11.86 13.20
N ARG A 120 -8.31 10.69 13.35
CA ARG A 120 -8.78 10.17 14.65
C ARG A 120 -7.63 9.81 15.58
N LEU A 121 -6.52 9.30 15.03
CA LEU A 121 -5.33 8.98 15.80
C LEU A 121 -4.64 10.26 16.27
N LEU A 122 -4.53 11.28 15.41
CA LEU A 122 -4.03 12.59 15.81
C LEU A 122 -4.89 13.22 16.90
N SER A 123 -6.23 13.16 16.80
CA SER A 123 -7.10 13.67 17.86
C SER A 123 -6.95 12.88 19.16
N ALA A 124 -6.95 11.55 19.10
CA ALA A 124 -6.80 10.71 20.30
C ALA A 124 -5.44 10.90 20.98
N VAL A 125 -4.36 11.06 20.21
CA VAL A 125 -3.02 11.35 20.75
C VAL A 125 -2.98 12.75 21.37
N SER A 126 -3.58 13.75 20.72
CA SER A 126 -3.68 15.10 21.27
C SER A 126 -4.49 15.13 22.57
N ASP A 127 -5.64 14.46 22.60
CA ASP A 127 -6.49 14.34 23.79
C ASP A 127 -5.75 13.62 24.94
N LEU A 128 -5.00 12.56 24.62
CA LEU A 128 -4.17 11.85 25.59
C LEU A 128 -3.06 12.73 26.14
N GLN A 129 -2.39 13.53 25.30
CA GLN A 129 -1.37 14.48 25.77
C GLN A 129 -1.96 15.56 26.68
N LEU A 130 -3.15 16.06 26.36
CA LEU A 130 -3.84 17.05 27.20
C LEU A 130 -4.29 16.43 28.54
N ALA A 131 -4.81 15.20 28.51
CA ALA A 131 -5.14 14.45 29.71
C ALA A 131 -3.90 14.16 30.59
N GLN A 132 -2.76 13.88 29.97
CA GLN A 132 -1.49 13.71 30.70
C GLN A 132 -1.03 15.00 31.36
N LYS A 133 -1.04 16.14 30.65
CA LYS A 133 -0.67 17.44 31.21
C LYS A 133 -1.55 17.85 32.38
N THR A 134 -2.87 17.75 32.21
CA THR A 134 -3.83 18.08 33.28
C THR A 134 -3.64 17.19 34.51
N ARG A 135 -3.41 15.89 34.30
CA ARG A 135 -3.06 14.95 35.38
C ARG A 135 -1.76 15.35 36.09
N ASP A 136 -0.75 15.81 35.37
CA ASP A 136 0.51 16.27 35.96
C ASP A 136 0.31 17.55 36.78
N GLU A 137 -0.49 18.50 36.29
CA GLU A 137 -0.88 19.72 37.03
C GLU A 137 -1.64 19.39 38.33
N TYR A 138 -2.59 18.45 38.28
CA TYR A 138 -3.30 17.99 39.48
C TYR A 138 -2.35 17.34 40.49
N ARG A 139 -1.33 16.63 40.04
CA ARG A 139 -0.31 16.07 40.93
C ARG A 139 0.52 17.14 41.61
N ASP A 140 0.96 18.14 40.86
CA ASP A 140 1.72 19.25 41.44
C ASP A 140 0.90 19.99 42.49
N GLN A 141 -0.40 20.21 42.23
CA GLN A 141 -1.32 20.80 43.20
C GLN A 141 -1.51 19.92 44.44
N MET A 142 -1.66 18.61 44.26
CA MET A 142 -1.76 17.66 45.38
C MET A 142 -0.48 17.59 46.21
N LEU A 143 0.70 17.61 45.58
CA LEU A 143 1.98 17.65 46.28
C LEU A 143 2.13 18.94 47.09
N ARG A 144 1.77 20.09 46.51
CA ARG A 144 1.76 21.39 47.22
C ARG A 144 0.79 21.39 48.39
N LEU A 145 -0.40 20.80 48.22
CA LEU A 145 -1.38 20.66 49.30
C LEU A 145 -0.86 19.77 50.43
N ASN A 146 -0.29 18.60 50.09
CA ASN A 146 0.33 17.70 51.05
C ASN A 146 1.45 18.39 51.84
N GLU A 147 2.28 19.18 51.17
CA GLU A 147 3.35 19.94 51.83
C GLU A 147 2.78 21.02 52.77
N ALA A 148 1.72 21.73 52.36
CA ALA A 148 1.05 22.72 53.19
C ALA A 148 0.39 22.09 54.43
N ILE A 149 -0.26 20.93 54.28
CA ILE A 149 -0.84 20.15 55.38
C ILE A 149 0.28 19.68 56.33
N LEU A 150 1.39 19.16 55.81
CA LEU A 150 2.55 18.78 56.63
C LEU A 150 3.11 19.95 57.43
N ARG A 151 3.26 21.12 56.80
CA ARG A 151 3.69 22.33 57.50
C ARG A 151 2.69 22.72 58.58
N TYR A 152 1.40 22.74 58.28
CA TYR A 152 0.34 23.05 59.25
C TYR A 152 0.34 22.11 60.46
N VAL A 153 0.39 20.78 60.24
CA VAL A 153 0.44 19.79 61.34
C VAL A 153 1.71 19.95 62.19
N LYS A 154 2.86 20.23 61.56
CA LYS A 154 4.13 20.46 62.27
C LYS A 154 4.11 21.76 63.10
N THR A 155 3.44 22.80 62.63
CA THR A 155 3.39 24.12 63.32
C THR A 155 2.26 24.20 64.35
N SER A 156 1.14 23.48 64.15
CA SER A 156 0.07 23.41 65.15
C SER A 156 0.55 22.61 66.36
N GLN A 157 0.57 23.23 67.54
CA GLN A 157 0.60 22.51 68.82
C GLN A 157 -0.84 22.15 69.17
N GLY A 158 -1.24 20.91 68.90
CA GLY A 158 -2.60 20.42 69.09
C GLY A 158 -2.58 18.96 69.53
N ASP A 159 -3.32 18.67 70.61
CA ASP A 159 -3.26 17.52 71.52
C ASP A 159 -3.70 16.15 70.94
N GLU A 160 -4.15 16.07 69.69
CA GLU A 160 -4.65 14.81 69.11
C GLU A 160 -3.55 14.05 68.35
N ALA A 161 -2.80 13.22 69.08
CA ALA A 161 -1.76 12.34 68.52
C ALA A 161 -2.31 11.38 67.43
N GLN A 162 -3.57 10.95 67.55
CA GLN A 162 -4.25 10.10 66.54
C GLN A 162 -4.53 10.85 65.23
N ALA A 163 -5.03 12.09 65.28
CA ALA A 163 -5.27 12.89 64.09
C ALA A 163 -3.97 13.17 63.30
N ARG A 164 -2.82 13.31 63.99
CA ARG A 164 -1.50 13.44 63.34
C ARG A 164 -1.08 12.15 62.63
N MET A 165 -1.29 11.01 63.27
CA MET A 165 -0.92 9.70 62.73
C MET A 165 -1.77 9.34 61.50
N ASP A 166 -3.07 9.63 61.52
CA ASP A 166 -3.97 9.37 60.40
C ASP A 166 -3.63 10.26 59.19
N VAL A 167 -3.35 11.55 59.43
CA VAL A 167 -2.90 12.48 58.39
C VAL A 167 -1.55 12.05 57.81
N GLU A 168 -0.58 11.65 58.64
CA GLU A 168 0.72 11.18 58.15
C GLU A 168 0.60 9.89 57.32
N THR A 169 -0.26 8.95 57.73
CA THR A 169 -0.53 7.71 56.99
C THR A 169 -1.17 8.00 55.64
N GLN A 170 -2.17 8.89 55.62
CA GLN A 170 -2.84 9.31 54.39
C GLN A 170 -1.90 10.07 53.46
N LEU A 171 -0.99 10.88 54.00
CA LEU A 171 0.03 11.60 53.23
C LEU A 171 1.06 10.65 52.62
N ARG A 172 1.54 9.64 53.36
CA ARG A 172 2.44 8.60 52.82
C ARG A 172 1.77 7.83 51.68
N SER A 173 0.52 7.37 51.89
CA SER A 173 -0.22 6.64 50.84
C SER A 173 -0.47 7.50 49.59
N THR A 174 -0.77 8.78 49.75
CA THR A 174 -0.96 9.71 48.64
C THR A 174 0.36 9.95 47.89
N ASN A 175 1.48 10.07 48.62
CA ASN A 175 2.81 10.22 48.02
C ASN A 175 3.24 8.98 47.23
N ASP A 176 2.95 7.78 47.72
CA ASP A 176 3.21 6.51 47.02
C ASP A 176 2.39 6.39 45.73
N LEU A 177 1.13 6.84 45.73
CA LEU A 177 0.29 6.87 44.53
C LEU A 177 0.79 7.90 43.50
N VAL A 178 1.23 9.08 43.96
CA VAL A 178 1.81 10.10 43.07
C VAL A 178 3.09 9.59 42.42
N THR A 179 4.01 8.99 43.19
CA THR A 179 5.29 8.45 42.68
C THR A 179 5.09 7.27 41.73
N LYS A 180 4.23 6.30 42.07
CA LYS A 180 3.90 5.15 41.19
C LYS A 180 3.21 5.56 39.89
N SER A 181 2.60 6.74 39.86
CA SER A 181 1.93 7.27 38.68
C SER A 181 2.82 8.22 37.84
N ALA A 182 3.94 8.68 38.40
CA ALA A 182 4.99 9.45 37.72
C ALA A 182 5.94 8.54 36.92
N ASN A 183 6.25 7.36 37.45
CA ASN A 183 6.99 6.33 36.75
C ASN A 183 6.03 5.19 36.39
N PRO A 184 5.63 5.01 35.11
CA PRO A 184 4.98 3.77 34.73
C PRO A 184 5.93 2.64 35.11
N PRO A 185 5.49 1.59 35.84
CA PRO A 185 6.32 0.42 36.04
C PRO A 185 6.69 -0.08 34.65
N GLU A 186 8.00 -0.08 34.37
CA GLU A 186 8.56 -0.76 33.22
C GLU A 186 7.97 -2.17 33.25
N ALA A 187 7.16 -2.50 32.23
CA ALA A 187 6.42 -3.75 32.20
C ALA A 187 7.42 -4.87 32.53
N PRO A 188 7.15 -5.75 33.51
CA PRO A 188 8.10 -6.76 33.93
C PRO A 188 8.54 -7.50 32.68
N GLU A 189 9.84 -7.45 32.37
CA GLU A 189 10.37 -8.20 31.25
C GLU A 189 9.94 -9.66 31.44
N PRO A 190 9.30 -10.29 30.45
CA PRO A 190 8.87 -11.67 30.58
C PRO A 190 10.12 -12.50 30.86
N SER A 191 10.22 -12.98 32.10
CA SER A 191 11.27 -13.91 32.51
C SER A 191 11.15 -15.18 31.66
N LEU A 192 12.23 -15.95 31.49
CA LEU A 192 12.20 -17.23 30.78
C LEU A 192 11.09 -18.18 31.26
N MET A 193 10.57 -17.95 32.47
CA MET A 193 9.55 -18.76 33.12
C MET A 193 8.11 -18.31 32.81
N ASP A 194 7.91 -17.14 32.21
CA ASP A 194 6.59 -16.55 31.93
C ASP A 194 6.34 -16.35 30.43
N GLY A 195 6.86 -17.27 29.63
CA GLY A 195 6.49 -17.35 28.23
C GLY A 195 4.99 -17.61 28.09
N SER A 196 4.33 -16.99 27.12
CA SER A 196 2.95 -17.24 26.74
C SER A 196 2.81 -17.41 25.24
N VAL A 197 1.85 -18.25 24.86
CA VAL A 197 1.49 -18.46 23.46
C VAL A 197 0.72 -17.24 22.94
N ILE A 198 1.28 -16.53 21.97
CA ILE A 198 0.65 -15.38 21.31
C ILE A 198 -0.32 -15.85 20.23
N SER A 199 0.09 -16.84 19.42
CA SER A 199 -0.69 -17.30 18.28
C SER A 199 -0.43 -18.76 17.98
N VAL A 200 -1.49 -19.48 17.60
CA VAL A 200 -1.44 -20.88 17.18
C VAL A 200 -2.01 -20.96 15.77
N LYS A 201 -1.22 -21.49 14.83
CA LYS A 201 -1.69 -21.91 13.51
C LYS A 201 -1.76 -23.43 13.48
N GLU A 202 -2.95 -23.97 13.74
CA GLU A 202 -3.20 -25.41 13.82
C GLU A 202 -2.90 -26.13 12.50
N GLU A 203 -3.18 -25.51 11.35
CA GLU A 203 -2.95 -26.09 10.03
C GLU A 203 -1.49 -26.49 9.78
N TRP A 204 -0.55 -25.78 10.41
CA TRP A 204 0.90 -25.92 10.19
C TRP A 204 1.61 -26.45 11.45
N SER A 205 0.83 -26.81 12.49
CA SER A 205 1.35 -27.16 13.82
C SER A 205 2.37 -26.14 14.35
N PHE A 206 2.16 -24.85 14.04
CA PHE A 206 3.09 -23.75 14.31
C PHE A 206 2.56 -22.84 15.41
N VAL A 207 3.39 -22.63 16.43
CA VAL A 207 3.06 -21.84 17.61
C VAL A 207 4.05 -20.68 17.72
N VAL A 208 3.53 -19.49 17.99
CA VAL A 208 4.31 -18.28 18.20
C VAL A 208 4.29 -17.93 19.69
N GLY A 209 5.47 -17.88 20.31
CA GLY A 209 5.66 -17.50 21.71
C GLY A 209 6.26 -16.11 21.87
N ASN A 210 5.98 -15.45 22.99
CA ASN A 210 6.57 -14.15 23.38
C ASN A 210 8.02 -14.24 23.93
N LEU A 211 8.71 -15.36 23.70
CA LEU A 211 10.08 -15.61 24.12
C LEU A 211 10.99 -15.55 22.89
N GLY A 212 12.16 -14.93 22.99
CA GLY A 212 13.08 -14.77 21.88
C GLY A 212 14.55 -14.92 22.30
N GLU A 213 15.44 -14.45 21.44
CA GLU A 213 16.89 -14.50 21.65
C GLU A 213 17.32 -13.72 22.91
N LYS A 214 16.64 -12.61 23.22
CA LYS A 214 16.88 -11.84 24.45
C LYS A 214 16.62 -12.66 25.71
N GLN A 215 15.70 -13.62 25.64
CA GLN A 215 15.39 -14.57 26.70
C GLN A 215 16.22 -15.86 26.59
N GLY A 216 17.27 -15.91 25.75
CA GLY A 216 18.15 -17.06 25.62
C GLY A 216 17.58 -18.25 24.86
N VAL A 217 16.46 -18.09 24.16
CA VAL A 217 15.88 -19.16 23.33
C VAL A 217 16.76 -19.37 22.09
N LYS A 218 17.09 -20.64 21.80
CA LYS A 218 17.87 -21.03 20.62
C LYS A 218 17.07 -21.94 19.70
N ILE A 219 17.41 -21.91 18.42
CA ILE A 219 16.87 -22.83 17.43
C ILE A 219 17.20 -24.27 17.87
N GLY A 220 16.19 -25.15 17.83
CA GLY A 220 16.30 -26.55 18.21
C GLY A 220 16.04 -26.85 19.68
N MET A 221 15.87 -25.84 20.53
CA MET A 221 15.58 -26.03 21.96
C MET A 221 14.15 -26.59 22.16
N PRO A 222 13.98 -27.63 23.00
CA PRO A 222 12.66 -28.13 23.36
C PRO A 222 11.98 -27.19 24.36
N MET A 223 10.67 -27.01 24.18
CA MET A 223 9.82 -26.21 25.05
C MET A 223 8.58 -27.01 25.43
N ARG A 224 8.03 -26.77 26.60
CA ARG A 224 6.79 -27.41 27.08
C ARG A 224 5.69 -26.38 27.21
N VAL A 225 4.51 -26.76 26.75
CA VAL A 225 3.27 -26.00 26.97
C VAL A 225 2.61 -26.53 28.23
N MET A 226 2.43 -25.64 29.21
CA MET A 226 1.80 -25.92 30.49
C MET A 226 0.47 -25.18 30.59
N ARG A 227 -0.58 -25.88 31.04
CA ARG A 227 -1.87 -25.31 31.42
C ARG A 227 -2.29 -25.92 32.75
N ASP A 228 -2.55 -25.06 33.74
CA ASP A 228 -2.96 -25.50 35.08
C ASP A 228 -2.02 -26.58 35.67
N ASP A 229 -0.70 -26.36 35.55
CA ASP A 229 0.39 -27.28 35.94
C ASP A 229 0.41 -28.65 35.24
N ARG A 230 -0.36 -28.84 34.17
CA ARG A 230 -0.32 -30.03 33.32
C ARG A 230 0.41 -29.73 32.01
N LYS A 231 1.31 -30.65 31.64
CA LYS A 231 1.98 -30.64 30.33
C LYS A 231 0.98 -31.07 29.26
N ILE A 232 0.77 -30.20 28.27
CA ILE A 232 -0.11 -30.46 27.11
C ILE A 232 0.70 -31.02 25.94
N ALA A 233 1.81 -30.35 25.62
CA ALA A 233 2.59 -30.63 24.43
C ALA A 233 4.06 -30.25 24.60
N THR A 234 4.91 -30.96 23.86
CA THR A 234 6.32 -30.61 23.64
C THR A 234 6.45 -29.92 22.29
N LEU A 235 7.03 -28.73 22.28
CA LEU A 235 7.35 -27.93 21.10
C LEU A 235 8.85 -27.94 20.85
N ARG A 236 9.26 -27.80 19.59
CA ARG A 236 10.66 -27.55 19.21
C ARG A 236 10.77 -26.23 18.48
N VAL A 237 11.68 -25.39 18.94
CA VAL A 237 11.92 -24.07 18.33
C VAL A 237 12.56 -24.24 16.95
N VAL A 238 11.97 -23.62 15.94
CA VAL A 238 12.46 -23.65 14.54
C VAL A 238 13.00 -22.29 14.11
N ASP A 239 12.42 -21.20 14.61
CA ASP A 239 12.85 -19.84 14.30
C ASP A 239 12.85 -18.97 15.57
N VAL A 240 13.82 -18.07 15.69
CA VAL A 240 13.97 -17.17 16.83
C VAL A 240 14.27 -15.77 16.34
N ARG A 241 13.51 -14.79 16.85
CA ARG A 241 13.72 -13.35 16.69
C ARG A 241 14.06 -12.73 18.04
N GLN A 242 14.37 -11.43 18.04
CA GLN A 242 14.77 -10.71 19.24
C GLN A 242 13.79 -10.83 20.42
N LYS A 243 12.47 -10.88 20.16
CA LYS A 243 11.41 -10.91 21.19
C LYS A 243 10.35 -12.01 20.99
N ILE A 244 10.49 -12.84 19.97
CA ILE A 244 9.47 -13.80 19.54
C ILE A 244 10.16 -15.06 19.04
N CYS A 245 9.58 -16.24 19.27
CA CYS A 245 10.03 -17.50 18.73
C CYS A 245 8.89 -18.21 18.01
N GLY A 246 9.25 -18.94 16.96
CA GLY A 246 8.39 -19.88 16.26
C GLY A 246 8.77 -21.29 16.64
N ALA A 247 7.82 -22.06 17.14
CA ALA A 247 8.03 -23.44 17.53
C ALA A 247 7.00 -24.37 16.85
N VAL A 248 7.43 -25.59 16.54
CA VAL A 248 6.60 -26.64 15.93
C VAL A 248 6.26 -27.69 16.98
N ILE A 249 5.03 -28.18 16.95
CA ILE A 249 4.55 -29.22 17.87
C ILE A 249 5.21 -30.56 17.50
N GLN A 250 5.95 -31.17 18.43
CA GLN A 250 6.56 -32.49 18.24
C GLN A 250 5.68 -33.60 18.82
N GLU A 251 5.30 -33.45 20.08
CA GLU A 251 4.53 -34.46 20.81
C GLU A 251 3.36 -33.79 21.50
N MET A 252 2.19 -34.42 21.40
CA MET A 252 0.99 -34.02 22.13
C MET A 252 0.65 -35.14 23.12
N ASP A 253 0.63 -34.82 24.41
CA ASP A 253 0.29 -35.80 25.45
C ASP A 253 -1.21 -36.18 25.39
N SER A 254 -2.06 -35.36 24.76
CA SER A 254 -3.47 -35.66 24.55
C SER A 254 -4.04 -35.07 23.26
N LYS A 255 -4.56 -35.92 22.36
CA LYS A 255 -5.27 -35.50 21.13
C LYS A 255 -6.51 -34.63 21.38
N LYS A 256 -7.02 -34.61 22.62
CA LYS A 256 -8.20 -33.83 23.03
C LYS A 256 -7.87 -32.41 23.51
N GLU A 257 -6.63 -32.15 23.91
CA GLU A 257 -6.22 -30.85 24.44
C GLU A 257 -5.46 -30.06 23.39
N ARG A 258 -6.15 -29.12 22.74
CA ARG A 258 -5.54 -28.19 21.79
C ARG A 258 -4.84 -27.06 22.55
N ILE A 259 -3.68 -26.65 22.03
CA ILE A 259 -2.93 -25.48 22.51
C ILE A 259 -3.79 -24.24 22.25
N LYS A 260 -3.94 -23.38 23.25
CA LYS A 260 -4.70 -22.13 23.15
C LYS A 260 -3.78 -20.95 23.34
N VAL A 261 -4.20 -19.82 22.78
CA VAL A 261 -3.56 -18.52 23.04
C VAL A 261 -3.64 -18.24 24.54
N GLY A 262 -2.51 -17.90 25.14
CA GLY A 262 -2.38 -17.64 26.58
C GLY A 262 -1.84 -18.81 27.42
N ASP A 263 -1.61 -19.99 26.83
CA ASP A 263 -0.96 -21.09 27.57
C ASP A 263 0.49 -20.71 27.95
N ARG A 264 0.95 -21.21 29.10
CA ARG A 264 2.30 -20.92 29.61
C ARG A 264 3.33 -21.77 28.87
N LEU A 265 4.39 -21.12 28.39
CA LEU A 265 5.52 -21.74 27.74
C LEU A 265 6.69 -21.76 28.71
N GLN A 266 7.21 -22.96 28.97
CA GLN A 266 8.40 -23.16 29.78
C GLN A 266 9.50 -23.79 28.93
N VAL A 267 10.68 -23.18 28.93
CA VAL A 267 11.86 -23.74 28.27
C VAL A 267 12.37 -24.90 29.14
N ASP A 268 12.50 -26.09 28.54
CA ASP A 268 13.15 -27.20 29.21
C ASP A 268 14.64 -27.17 28.85
N ALA A 269 15.44 -26.59 29.74
CA ALA A 269 16.89 -26.67 29.65
C ALA A 269 17.38 -27.99 30.27
N GLN A 270 16.84 -29.14 29.83
CA GLN A 270 17.51 -30.40 30.08
C GLN A 270 18.55 -30.63 28.96
N PRO A 271 19.85 -30.65 29.31
CA PRO A 271 20.88 -31.04 28.37
C PRO A 271 20.83 -32.56 28.24
N ASP A 272 20.05 -33.07 27.28
CA ASP A 272 20.20 -34.47 26.86
C ASP A 272 21.51 -34.61 26.06
N VAL A 273 22.62 -34.65 26.80
CA VAL A 273 23.86 -35.29 26.38
C VAL A 273 23.77 -36.77 26.76
N SER A 274 23.10 -37.54 25.91
CA SER A 274 23.46 -38.95 25.76
C SER A 274 24.26 -39.09 24.47
N LEU A 275 25.57 -38.88 24.58
CA LEU A 275 26.55 -39.41 23.64
C LEU A 275 26.45 -40.94 23.70
N LYS A 276 26.17 -41.56 22.56
CA LYS A 276 26.47 -42.96 22.29
C LYS A 276 27.09 -43.06 20.91
#